data_AF-A0A1I8CA96-F1
#
_entry.id   AF-A0A1I8CA96-F1
#
_cell.length_a   1.000
_cell.length_b   1.000
_cell.length_c   1.000
_cell.angle_alpha   90.00
_cell.angle_beta   90.00
_cell.angle_gamma   90.00
#
_symmetry.space_group_name_H-M   'P 1'
#
loop_
_entity.id
_entity.type
_entity.pdbx_description
1 polymer ?
#
loop_
_entity_poly.entity_id
_entity_poly.type
_entity_poly.pdbx_seq_one_letter_code
_entity_poly.pdbx_strand_id
1 'polypeptide(L)'
;MVKSISGGFNTVQSEDYDTDEAVVESQVTEETPLKFQNKSALIRKMILSFVIILSVAFAWTGAIQFSKTALVIDTKHFYAPFCMSWFSTNFMLLCYPVYMLYIIISKGLNNETVSKYHEEARQVYGEKFFSYKNYFLKTALFLFLWVGANYSYTQALVHIAASVATSISSANTAMVCILAWFFLKDKFNLYQVTSIGCAIAGVIVISQDKSAMKQDNHTVGIILAIVSACFSATYKVLFKRIIGNATLGQVSMFMTGLGVMNLCINIIPASILLYTGQEIIDTDYVPWGPIAGSSLLNLTFNFLVNFGIALLHPLVISIGMLLGIPLNAVADILFRNIQITNDFIIGGSLIFLSFTLIVLPFDLFIKKHFKCKVFRSKA
;
A
#
# COMPACT_ATOMS: atom_id res chain seq x y z
N MET A 1 34.90 -28.59 -30.56
CA MET A 1 35.59 -27.30 -30.78
C MET A 1 34.63 -26.43 -31.59
N VAL A 2 33.66 -25.76 -30.93
CA VAL A 2 33.69 -24.34 -30.51
C VAL A 2 33.72 -23.35 -31.68
N LYS A 3 32.68 -22.47 -31.68
CA LYS A 3 32.46 -21.20 -32.41
C LYS A 3 32.02 -21.32 -33.89
N SER A 4 31.07 -20.56 -34.42
CA SER A 4 30.64 -19.18 -34.09
C SER A 4 29.24 -18.85 -34.66
N ILE A 5 28.42 -18.18 -33.83
CA ILE A 5 27.57 -16.99 -34.06
C ILE A 5 27.09 -16.71 -35.51
N SER A 6 25.77 -16.73 -35.73
CA SER A 6 24.99 -15.72 -36.48
C SER A 6 23.50 -16.10 -36.59
N GLY A 7 22.61 -15.13 -36.36
CA GLY A 7 21.30 -15.07 -37.00
C GLY A 7 20.13 -15.77 -36.27
N GLY A 8 19.20 -14.98 -35.76
CA GLY A 8 17.94 -15.49 -35.20
C GLY A 8 17.08 -14.41 -34.58
N PHE A 9 16.88 -13.32 -35.33
CA PHE A 9 15.90 -12.28 -35.05
C PHE A 9 14.51 -12.92 -35.09
N ASN A 10 13.99 -13.37 -33.95
CA ASN A 10 12.59 -13.80 -33.81
C ASN A 10 11.94 -12.95 -32.73
N THR A 11 11.22 -11.95 -33.24
CA THR A 11 10.00 -11.34 -32.68
C THR A 11 9.34 -12.21 -31.62
N VAL A 12 9.59 -11.90 -30.35
CA VAL A 12 8.71 -12.29 -29.24
C VAL A 12 7.57 -11.31 -29.26
N GLN A 13 6.41 -11.83 -29.68
CA GLN A 13 5.13 -11.17 -29.69
C GLN A 13 4.92 -10.32 -28.44
N SER A 14 4.54 -9.08 -28.72
CA SER A 14 3.83 -8.17 -27.84
C SER A 14 2.49 -8.77 -27.39
N GLU A 15 2.53 -9.79 -26.54
CA GLU A 15 1.38 -10.41 -25.89
C GLU A 15 1.76 -10.58 -24.42
N ASP A 16 1.48 -9.54 -23.64
CA ASP A 16 1.24 -9.67 -22.18
C ASP A 16 0.82 -8.33 -21.54
N TYR A 17 0.83 -7.24 -22.31
CA TYR A 17 0.04 -6.04 -22.01
C TYR A 17 -1.43 -6.23 -22.34
N ASP A 18 -1.73 -6.99 -23.40
CA ASP A 18 -3.08 -7.35 -23.76
C ASP A 18 -3.73 -8.28 -22.73
N THR A 19 -3.02 -8.83 -21.74
CA THR A 19 -3.64 -9.69 -20.72
C THR A 19 -4.08 -8.89 -19.49
N ASP A 20 -3.34 -7.85 -19.09
CA ASP A 20 -3.82 -6.88 -18.09
C ASP A 20 -4.78 -5.86 -18.74
N GLU A 21 -4.55 -5.43 -20.00
CA GLU A 21 -5.56 -4.72 -20.80
C GLU A 21 -6.76 -5.61 -21.11
N ALA A 22 -6.64 -6.91 -21.41
CA ALA A 22 -7.81 -7.78 -21.54
C ALA A 22 -8.40 -8.23 -20.23
N VAL A 23 -7.74 -8.17 -19.08
CA VAL A 23 -8.42 -8.35 -17.78
C VAL A 23 -9.20 -7.09 -17.43
N VAL A 24 -8.67 -5.90 -17.74
CA VAL A 24 -9.40 -4.64 -17.62
C VAL A 24 -10.47 -4.50 -18.71
N GLU A 25 -10.24 -4.96 -19.94
CA GLU A 25 -11.12 -4.84 -21.10
C GLU A 25 -12.12 -6.02 -21.16
N SER A 26 -11.82 -7.21 -20.64
CA SER A 26 -12.85 -8.25 -20.41
C SER A 26 -13.74 -7.93 -19.20
N GLN A 27 -13.23 -7.26 -18.16
CA GLN A 27 -14.09 -6.79 -17.07
C GLN A 27 -14.84 -5.48 -17.37
N VAL A 28 -14.39 -4.69 -18.36
CA VAL A 28 -15.12 -3.51 -18.87
C VAL A 28 -16.09 -3.88 -20.02
N THR A 29 -15.86 -4.99 -20.74
CA THR A 29 -16.71 -5.42 -21.87
C THR A 29 -17.78 -6.45 -21.48
N GLU A 30 -17.78 -6.95 -20.23
CA GLU A 30 -18.94 -7.63 -19.65
C GLU A 30 -19.94 -6.64 -19.00
N GLU A 31 -20.08 -5.43 -19.56
CA GLU A 31 -21.38 -4.75 -19.52
C GLU A 31 -22.36 -5.52 -20.43
N THR A 32 -22.78 -6.71 -19.96
CA THR A 32 -24.11 -7.20 -20.32
C THR A 32 -25.07 -6.05 -20.07
N PRO A 33 -25.95 -5.69 -21.04
CA PRO A 33 -26.82 -4.55 -20.88
C PRO A 33 -27.67 -4.83 -19.65
N LEU A 34 -27.35 -4.16 -18.56
CA LEU A 34 -27.92 -4.38 -17.24
C LEU A 34 -29.35 -3.92 -17.34
N LYS A 35 -30.22 -4.84 -17.80
CA LYS A 35 -31.66 -4.68 -17.84
C LYS A 35 -32.07 -4.15 -16.48
N PHE A 36 -32.85 -3.08 -16.55
CA PHE A 36 -33.48 -2.22 -15.55
C PHE A 36 -34.12 -2.92 -14.32
N GLN A 37 -33.47 -3.89 -13.67
CA GLN A 37 -34.14 -4.79 -12.72
C GLN A 37 -33.62 -4.72 -11.28
N ASN A 38 -32.66 -3.86 -10.93
CA ASN A 38 -32.21 -3.80 -9.53
C ASN A 38 -31.60 -2.48 -9.06
N LYS A 39 -32.36 -1.38 -9.15
CA LYS A 39 -31.97 -0.06 -8.62
C LYS A 39 -31.61 -0.13 -7.12
N SER A 40 -32.29 -0.97 -6.35
CA SER A 40 -32.00 -1.19 -4.92
C SER A 40 -30.67 -1.91 -4.67
N ALA A 41 -30.31 -2.90 -5.48
CA ALA A 41 -29.02 -3.58 -5.37
C ALA A 41 -27.86 -2.65 -5.79
N LEU A 42 -28.07 -1.80 -6.80
CA LEU A 42 -27.10 -0.79 -7.21
C LEU A 42 -26.86 0.25 -6.09
N ILE A 43 -27.94 0.76 -5.49
CA ILE A 43 -27.85 1.68 -4.34
C ILE A 43 -27.12 1.01 -3.16
N ARG A 44 -27.43 -0.25 -2.84
CA ARG A 44 -26.71 -1.00 -1.78
C ARG A 44 -25.22 -1.12 -2.07
N LYS A 45 -24.83 -1.42 -3.30
CA LYS A 45 -23.41 -1.48 -3.70
C LYS A 45 -22.74 -0.11 -3.58
N MET A 46 -23.41 0.98 -3.99
CA MET A 46 -22.88 2.33 -3.84
C MET A 46 -22.67 2.74 -2.37
N ILE A 47 -23.66 2.46 -1.52
CA ILE A 47 -23.57 2.73 -0.08
C ILE A 47 -22.42 1.92 0.53
N LEU A 48 -22.32 0.63 0.19
CA LEU A 48 -21.24 -0.23 0.67
C LEU A 48 -19.86 0.30 0.25
N SER A 49 -19.69 0.71 -1.01
CA SER A 49 -18.45 1.34 -1.48
C SER A 49 -18.13 2.62 -0.72
N PHE A 50 -19.11 3.48 -0.48
CA PHE A 50 -18.92 4.72 0.27
C PHE A 50 -18.49 4.46 1.72
N VAL A 51 -19.15 3.50 2.40
CA VAL A 51 -18.80 3.09 3.76
C VAL A 51 -17.38 2.52 3.83
N ILE A 52 -16.99 1.69 2.86
CA ILE A 52 -15.65 1.12 2.80
C ILE A 52 -14.61 2.22 2.53
N ILE A 53 -14.86 3.17 1.61
CA ILE A 53 -13.97 4.31 1.36
C ILE A 53 -13.71 5.11 2.64
N LEU A 54 -14.77 5.47 3.36
CA LEU A 54 -14.63 6.21 4.62
C LEU A 54 -13.89 5.39 5.67
N SER A 55 -14.23 4.11 5.81
CA SER A 55 -13.59 3.22 6.80
C SER A 55 -12.09 3.08 6.52
N VAL A 56 -11.69 2.94 5.25
CA VAL A 56 -10.29 2.88 4.83
C VAL A 56 -9.58 4.18 5.17
N ALA A 57 -10.18 5.33 4.84
CA ALA A 57 -9.60 6.65 5.12
C ALA A 57 -9.40 6.85 6.63
N PHE A 58 -10.43 6.56 7.45
CA PHE A 58 -10.35 6.69 8.90
C PHE A 58 -9.38 5.71 9.53
N ALA A 59 -9.39 4.43 9.13
CA ALA A 59 -8.48 3.43 9.67
C ALA A 59 -7.02 3.79 9.35
N TRP A 60 -6.74 4.23 8.12
CA TRP A 60 -5.40 4.62 7.72
C TRP A 60 -4.91 5.88 8.46
N THR A 61 -5.70 6.97 8.42
CA THR A 61 -5.35 8.22 9.10
C THR A 61 -5.24 8.03 10.61
N GLY A 62 -6.18 7.29 11.20
CA GLY A 62 -6.15 6.98 12.62
C GLY A 62 -4.88 6.21 13.01
N ALA A 63 -4.54 5.14 12.28
CA ALA A 63 -3.33 4.37 12.55
C ALA A 63 -2.06 5.26 12.58
N ILE A 64 -1.91 6.14 11.59
CA ILE A 64 -0.76 7.04 11.49
C ILE A 64 -0.76 8.08 12.61
N GLN A 65 -1.90 8.70 12.90
CA GLN A 65 -2.01 9.73 13.93
C GLN A 65 -1.78 9.16 15.33
N PHE A 66 -2.34 7.98 15.63
CA PHE A 66 -2.08 7.28 16.89
C PHE A 66 -0.62 6.83 16.99
N SER A 67 0.00 6.36 15.90
CA SER A 67 1.45 6.07 15.87
C SER A 67 2.28 7.28 16.22
N LYS A 68 1.99 8.40 15.58
CA LYS A 68 2.71 9.64 15.86
C LYS A 68 2.47 10.14 17.28
N THR A 69 1.25 10.00 17.79
CA THR A 69 0.89 10.36 19.16
C THR A 69 1.65 9.50 20.17
N ALA A 70 1.74 8.18 19.96
CA ALA A 70 2.53 7.28 20.79
C ALA A 70 4.00 7.71 20.88
N LEU A 71 4.59 8.13 19.76
CA LEU A 71 6.01 8.50 19.68
C LEU A 71 6.34 9.91 20.20
N VAL A 72 5.35 10.78 20.34
CA VAL A 72 5.55 12.21 20.70
C VAL A 72 5.02 12.55 22.09
N ILE A 73 4.10 11.76 22.67
CA ILE A 73 3.55 12.02 24.01
C ILE A 73 4.64 12.05 25.08
N ASP A 74 5.50 11.02 25.13
CA ASP A 74 6.50 10.86 26.19
C ASP A 74 7.88 10.59 25.61
N THR A 75 8.43 11.54 24.85
CA THR A 75 9.75 11.39 24.20
C THR A 75 10.91 11.11 25.15
N LYS A 76 10.74 11.35 26.46
CA LYS A 76 11.74 11.07 27.50
C LYS A 76 11.68 9.65 28.06
N HIS A 77 10.49 9.02 28.04
CA HIS A 77 10.25 7.71 28.65
C HIS A 77 9.84 6.64 27.63
N PHE A 78 9.47 7.06 26.41
CA PHE A 78 9.05 6.18 25.31
C PHE A 78 9.53 6.71 23.95
N TYR A 79 10.65 6.15 23.48
CA TYR A 79 11.20 6.35 22.15
C TYR A 79 11.54 4.99 21.55
N ALA A 80 10.55 4.33 20.92
CA ALA A 80 10.72 2.97 20.39
C ALA A 80 10.00 2.73 19.04
N PRO A 81 10.41 3.43 17.97
CA PRO A 81 9.79 3.33 16.64
C PRO A 81 9.93 1.95 15.98
N PHE A 82 11.05 1.25 16.15
CA PHE A 82 11.24 -0.12 15.66
C PHE A 82 10.38 -1.10 16.44
N CYS A 83 10.40 -1.06 17.78
CA CYS A 83 9.53 -1.90 18.62
C CYS A 83 8.04 -1.69 18.31
N MET A 84 7.61 -0.44 18.10
CA MET A 84 6.23 -0.14 17.74
C MET A 84 5.84 -0.72 16.38
N SER A 85 6.70 -0.54 15.37
CA SER A 85 6.52 -1.11 14.03
C SER A 85 6.48 -2.64 14.07
N TRP A 86 7.36 -3.26 14.86
CA TRP A 86 7.42 -4.70 15.06
C TRP A 86 6.12 -5.23 15.69
N PHE A 87 5.66 -4.59 16.78
CA PHE A 87 4.42 -4.95 17.47
C PHE A 87 3.20 -4.85 16.55
N SER A 88 3.07 -3.75 15.80
CA SER A 88 1.96 -3.55 14.86
C SER A 88 1.97 -4.59 13.73
N THR A 89 3.16 -4.93 13.21
CA THR A 89 3.31 -5.93 12.13
C THR A 89 2.92 -7.34 12.59
N ASN A 90 3.04 -7.67 13.88
CA ASN A 90 2.61 -8.97 14.40
C ASN A 90 1.10 -9.22 14.24
N PHE A 91 0.27 -8.17 14.18
CA PHE A 91 -1.16 -8.34 13.93
C PHE A 91 -1.47 -8.89 12.53
N MET A 92 -0.52 -8.84 11.59
CA MET A 92 -0.66 -9.48 10.27
C MET A 92 -0.79 -11.01 10.35
N LEU A 93 -0.42 -11.62 11.48
CA LEU A 93 -0.68 -13.04 11.76
C LEU A 93 -2.17 -13.40 11.69
N LEU A 94 -3.06 -12.43 11.92
CA LEU A 94 -4.50 -12.62 11.88
C LEU A 94 -5.08 -12.59 10.46
N CYS A 95 -4.31 -12.17 9.44
CA CYS A 95 -4.79 -12.06 8.06
C CYS A 95 -5.37 -13.37 7.52
N TYR A 96 -4.62 -14.48 7.63
CA TYR A 96 -5.05 -15.78 7.11
C TYR A 96 -6.15 -16.45 7.96
N PRO A 97 -6.06 -16.50 9.31
CA PRO A 97 -7.16 -17.01 10.14
C PRO A 97 -8.49 -16.31 9.86
N VAL A 98 -8.48 -14.98 9.71
CA VAL A 98 -9.70 -14.21 9.43
C VAL A 98 -10.20 -14.46 8.00
N TYR A 99 -9.31 -14.61 7.02
CA TYR A 99 -9.69 -15.03 5.67
C TYR A 99 -10.38 -16.41 5.67
N MET A 100 -9.86 -17.37 6.44
CA MET A 100 -10.46 -18.69 6.57
C MET A 100 -11.81 -18.64 7.28
N LEU A 101 -11.93 -17.85 8.36
CA LEU A 101 -13.21 -17.60 9.03
C LEU A 101 -14.24 -16.98 8.07
N TYR A 102 -13.82 -16.04 7.22
CA TYR A 102 -14.68 -15.45 6.20
C TYR A 102 -15.20 -16.50 5.19
N ILE A 103 -14.34 -17.41 4.72
CA ILE A 103 -14.78 -18.51 3.84
C ILE A 103 -15.80 -19.40 4.55
N ILE A 104 -15.53 -19.76 5.81
CA ILE A 104 -16.42 -20.60 6.61
C ILE A 104 -17.79 -19.92 6.79
N ILE A 105 -17.82 -18.63 7.08
CA ILE A 105 -19.06 -17.87 7.28
C ILE A 105 -19.82 -17.67 5.96
N SER A 106 -19.11 -17.38 4.87
CA SER A 106 -19.75 -17.07 3.58
C SER A 106 -20.19 -18.31 2.79
N LYS A 107 -19.48 -19.44 2.94
CA LYS A 107 -19.70 -20.66 2.13
C LYS A 107 -20.09 -21.89 2.95
N GLY A 108 -20.12 -21.77 4.27
CA GLY A 108 -20.42 -22.87 5.19
C GLY A 108 -19.17 -23.70 5.54
N LEU A 109 -19.27 -24.42 6.67
CA LEU A 109 -18.21 -25.27 7.20
C LEU A 109 -18.20 -26.64 6.49
N ASN A 110 -17.75 -26.65 5.24
CA ASN A 110 -17.55 -27.88 4.46
C ASN A 110 -16.05 -28.16 4.31
N ASN A 111 -15.60 -29.34 4.76
CA ASN A 111 -14.18 -29.74 4.72
C ASN A 111 -13.59 -29.65 3.29
N GLU A 112 -14.36 -30.00 2.26
CA GLU A 112 -13.92 -29.89 0.86
C GLU A 112 -13.71 -28.43 0.42
N THR A 113 -14.59 -27.52 0.87
CA THR A 113 -14.49 -26.09 0.54
C THR A 113 -13.28 -25.46 1.23
N VAL A 114 -13.11 -25.76 2.52
CA VAL A 114 -11.97 -25.30 3.32
C VAL A 114 -10.65 -25.85 2.76
N SER A 115 -10.60 -27.13 2.39
CA SER A 115 -9.42 -27.76 1.81
C SER A 115 -9.05 -27.12 0.47
N LYS A 116 -10.04 -26.89 -0.41
CA LYS A 116 -9.80 -26.25 -1.72
C LYS A 116 -9.21 -24.85 -1.59
N TYR A 117 -9.78 -23.99 -0.74
CA TYR A 117 -9.27 -22.63 -0.54
C TYR A 117 -7.92 -22.61 0.17
N HIS A 118 -7.66 -23.57 1.06
CA HIS A 118 -6.35 -23.74 1.68
C HIS A 118 -5.30 -24.15 0.65
N GLU A 119 -5.64 -25.06 -0.25
CA GLU A 119 -4.75 -25.54 -1.31
C GLU A 119 -4.44 -24.44 -2.34
N GLU A 120 -5.44 -23.68 -2.77
CA GLU A 120 -5.27 -22.48 -3.61
C GLU A 120 -4.36 -21.43 -2.94
N ALA A 121 -4.53 -21.20 -1.63
CA ALA A 121 -3.67 -20.28 -0.88
C ALA A 121 -2.23 -20.80 -0.76
N ARG A 122 -2.04 -22.11 -0.62
CA ARG A 122 -0.73 -22.74 -0.52
C ARG A 122 0.10 -22.61 -1.81
N GLN A 123 -0.56 -22.50 -2.96
CA GLN A 123 0.10 -22.37 -4.26
C GLN A 123 0.99 -21.13 -4.41
N VAL A 124 0.86 -20.08 -3.57
CA VAL A 124 1.82 -18.95 -3.51
C VAL A 124 3.27 -19.41 -3.43
N TYR A 125 3.47 -20.53 -2.75
CA TYR A 125 4.78 -20.99 -2.36
C TYR A 125 5.33 -22.10 -3.27
N GLY A 126 4.56 -22.47 -4.31
CA GLY A 126 4.90 -23.47 -5.32
C GLY A 126 4.55 -24.90 -4.90
N GLU A 127 4.30 -25.76 -5.90
CA GLU A 127 3.78 -27.13 -5.71
C GLU A 127 4.80 -28.15 -5.16
N LYS A 128 6.10 -27.83 -5.07
CA LYS A 128 7.14 -28.82 -4.72
C LYS A 128 7.76 -28.59 -3.33
N PHE A 129 7.64 -29.61 -2.48
CA PHE A 129 8.12 -29.73 -1.09
C PHE A 129 9.64 -29.53 -0.88
N PHE A 130 10.48 -29.52 -1.94
CA PHE A 130 11.93 -29.24 -1.84
C PHE A 130 12.30 -27.74 -1.71
N SER A 131 11.29 -26.86 -1.61
CA SER A 131 11.40 -25.40 -1.72
C SER A 131 11.41 -24.63 -0.38
N TYR A 132 11.55 -25.25 0.79
CA TYR A 132 11.49 -24.51 2.08
C TYR A 132 12.58 -23.45 2.23
N LYS A 133 13.80 -23.70 1.72
CA LYS A 133 14.89 -22.71 1.74
C LYS A 133 14.63 -21.53 0.81
N ASN A 134 14.16 -21.79 -0.41
CA ASN A 134 13.82 -20.73 -1.37
C ASN A 134 12.59 -19.94 -0.93
N TYR A 135 11.61 -20.61 -0.33
CA TYR A 135 10.48 -19.99 0.36
C TYR A 135 10.97 -19.04 1.45
N PHE A 136 11.80 -19.54 2.36
CA PHE A 136 12.29 -18.75 3.49
C PHE A 136 13.12 -17.56 3.00
N LEU A 137 13.99 -17.76 2.00
CA LEU A 137 14.81 -16.70 1.44
C LEU A 137 13.97 -15.62 0.74
N LYS A 138 12.95 -16.01 -0.04
CA LYS A 138 12.03 -15.06 -0.68
C LYS A 138 11.26 -14.27 0.37
N THR A 139 10.64 -14.95 1.34
CA THR A 139 9.86 -14.30 2.41
C THR A 139 10.75 -13.43 3.29
N ALA A 140 12.00 -13.83 3.56
CA ALA A 140 12.99 -13.02 4.29
C ALA A 140 13.34 -11.74 3.53
N LEU A 141 13.51 -11.82 2.20
CA LEU A 141 13.76 -10.63 1.38
C LEU A 141 12.57 -9.66 1.43
N PHE A 142 11.34 -10.18 1.32
CA PHE A 142 10.14 -9.36 1.46
C PHE A 142 9.99 -8.76 2.86
N LEU A 143 10.33 -9.53 3.90
CA LEU A 143 10.37 -9.05 5.27
C LEU A 143 11.39 -7.92 5.43
N PHE A 144 12.58 -8.04 4.86
CA PHE A 144 13.60 -6.98 4.90
C PHE A 144 13.09 -5.68 4.27
N LEU A 145 12.47 -5.76 3.08
CA LEU A 145 11.87 -4.60 2.43
C LEU A 145 10.71 -4.01 3.27
N TRP A 146 9.89 -4.88 3.86
CA TRP A 146 8.77 -4.48 4.73
C TRP A 146 9.25 -3.74 5.98
N VAL A 147 10.24 -4.28 6.68
CA VAL A 147 10.84 -3.68 7.87
C VAL A 147 11.51 -2.36 7.50
N GLY A 148 12.29 -2.33 6.41
CA GLY A 148 12.93 -1.11 5.92
C GLY A 148 11.92 -0.01 5.63
N ALA A 149 10.79 -0.35 5.02
CA ALA A 149 9.70 0.59 4.76
C ALA A 149 9.06 1.11 6.05
N ASN A 150 8.62 0.22 6.93
CA ASN A 150 7.86 0.60 8.13
C ASN A 150 8.74 1.28 9.20
N TYR A 151 9.98 0.83 9.38
CA TYR A 151 10.94 1.47 10.28
C TYR A 151 11.25 2.90 9.81
N SER A 152 11.61 3.07 8.52
CA SER A 152 11.91 4.40 7.97
C SER A 152 10.69 5.33 8.05
N TYR A 153 9.48 4.80 7.83
CA TYR A 153 8.25 5.58 7.97
C TYR A 153 7.99 6.01 9.42
N THR A 154 8.11 5.07 10.36
CA THR A 154 7.85 5.33 11.78
C THR A 154 8.88 6.30 12.37
N GLN A 155 10.15 6.18 11.95
CA GLN A 155 11.19 7.16 12.27
C GLN A 155 10.92 8.53 11.63
N ALA A 156 10.41 8.58 10.40
CA ALA A 156 10.01 9.85 9.80
C ALA A 156 8.91 10.54 10.62
N LEU A 157 7.91 9.80 11.14
CA LEU A 157 6.82 10.36 11.95
C LEU A 157 7.29 11.05 13.24
N VAL A 158 8.47 10.70 13.76
CA VAL A 158 9.09 11.39 14.89
C VAL A 158 9.48 12.82 14.50
N HIS A 159 10.05 13.00 13.31
CA HIS A 159 10.67 14.25 12.87
C HIS A 159 9.75 15.16 12.05
N ILE A 160 8.75 14.61 11.36
CA ILE A 160 7.85 15.36 10.46
C ILE A 160 6.37 15.17 10.81
N ALA A 161 5.53 16.12 10.37
CA ALA A 161 4.07 16.03 10.43
C ALA A 161 3.54 14.72 9.82
N ALA A 162 2.48 14.14 10.39
CA ALA A 162 1.90 12.91 9.85
C ALA A 162 1.35 13.16 8.44
N SER A 163 0.72 14.32 8.23
CA SER A 163 0.27 14.79 6.92
C SER A 163 1.42 14.90 5.91
N VAL A 164 2.55 15.52 6.27
CA VAL A 164 3.75 15.60 5.43
C VAL A 164 4.26 14.19 5.08
N ALA A 165 4.37 13.29 6.05
CA ALA A 165 4.80 11.91 5.83
C ALA A 165 3.85 11.14 4.90
N THR A 166 2.53 11.31 5.05
CA THR A 166 1.53 10.66 4.19
C THR A 166 1.52 11.21 2.77
N SER A 167 1.70 12.53 2.62
CA SER A 167 1.87 13.15 1.31
C SER A 167 3.08 12.56 0.61
N ILE A 168 4.27 12.61 1.22
CA ILE A 168 5.48 12.01 0.63
C ILE A 168 5.28 10.50 0.35
N SER A 169 4.67 9.76 1.28
CA SER A 169 4.41 8.33 1.10
C SER A 169 3.45 8.02 -0.04
N SER A 170 2.55 8.93 -0.43
CA SER A 170 1.66 8.72 -1.57
C SER A 170 2.41 8.82 -2.92
N ALA A 171 3.56 9.49 -2.97
CA ALA A 171 4.47 9.46 -4.11
C ALA A 171 5.08 8.06 -4.37
N ASN A 172 4.93 7.11 -3.43
CA ASN A 172 5.23 5.68 -3.63
C ASN A 172 4.61 5.16 -4.94
N THR A 173 3.37 5.56 -5.26
CA THR A 173 2.71 5.10 -6.49
C THR A 173 3.47 5.53 -7.76
N ALA A 174 4.02 6.75 -7.77
CA ALA A 174 4.86 7.21 -8.87
C ALA A 174 6.19 6.42 -8.94
N MET A 175 6.81 6.13 -7.79
CA MET A 175 8.01 5.30 -7.72
C MET A 175 7.76 3.87 -8.20
N VAL A 176 6.59 3.30 -7.89
CA VAL A 176 6.15 2.00 -8.41
C VAL A 176 6.08 2.03 -9.94
N CYS A 177 5.53 3.09 -10.54
CA CYS A 177 5.47 3.23 -12.00
C CYS A 177 6.88 3.29 -12.62
N ILE A 178 7.80 4.06 -12.05
CA ILE A 178 9.19 4.14 -12.53
C ILE A 178 9.87 2.77 -12.46
N LEU A 179 9.75 2.08 -11.32
CA LEU A 179 10.35 0.76 -11.14
C LEU A 179 9.69 -0.31 -12.01
N ALA A 180 8.37 -0.24 -12.20
CA ALA A 180 7.64 -1.12 -13.11
C ALA A 180 8.11 -0.93 -14.55
N TRP A 181 8.31 0.31 -15.00
CA TRP A 181 8.87 0.57 -16.33
C TRP A 181 10.27 -0.06 -16.50
N PHE A 182 11.13 0.08 -15.49
CA PHE A 182 12.48 -0.49 -15.53
C PHE A 182 12.49 -2.03 -15.50
N PHE A 183 11.66 -2.65 -14.65
CA PHE A 183 11.69 -4.10 -14.41
C PHE A 183 10.76 -4.91 -15.31
N LEU A 184 9.59 -4.37 -15.67
CA LEU A 184 8.56 -5.04 -16.49
C LEU A 184 8.58 -4.59 -17.96
N LYS A 185 9.36 -3.56 -18.33
CA LYS A 185 9.43 -3.01 -19.70
C LYS A 185 8.08 -2.55 -20.24
N ASP A 186 7.32 -1.85 -19.41
CA ASP A 186 6.03 -1.24 -19.76
C ASP A 186 6.10 -0.29 -20.96
N LYS A 187 4.97 -0.15 -21.65
CA LYS A 187 4.75 0.88 -22.66
C LYS A 187 4.67 2.27 -22.00
N PHE A 188 5.25 3.26 -22.66
CA PHE A 188 5.34 4.63 -22.15
C PHE A 188 3.97 5.34 -22.21
N ASN A 189 3.38 5.63 -21.06
CA ASN A 189 2.15 6.44 -20.96
C ASN A 189 2.47 7.88 -20.52
N LEU A 190 2.08 8.85 -21.34
CA LEU A 190 2.35 10.28 -21.09
C LEU A 190 1.78 10.75 -19.74
N TYR A 191 0.62 10.25 -19.33
CA TYR A 191 -0.03 10.59 -18.06
C TYR A 191 0.77 10.11 -16.83
N GLN A 192 1.46 8.97 -16.95
CA GLN A 192 2.32 8.48 -15.87
C GLN A 192 3.51 9.43 -15.68
N VAL A 193 4.09 9.91 -16.78
CA VAL A 193 5.22 10.85 -16.74
C VAL A 193 4.83 12.20 -16.15
N THR A 194 3.67 12.75 -16.56
CA THR A 194 3.18 14.01 -15.97
C THR A 194 2.88 13.84 -14.47
N SER A 195 2.30 12.71 -14.08
CA SER A 195 2.07 12.40 -12.67
C SER A 195 3.37 12.29 -11.86
N ILE A 196 4.39 11.61 -12.39
CA ILE A 196 5.72 11.52 -11.76
C ILE A 196 6.32 12.92 -11.57
N GLY A 197 6.21 13.78 -12.59
CA GLY A 197 6.65 15.18 -12.49
C GLY A 197 5.94 15.94 -11.37
N CYS A 198 4.62 15.80 -11.26
CA CYS A 198 3.82 16.38 -10.17
C CYS A 198 4.23 15.83 -8.79
N ALA A 199 4.52 14.53 -8.67
CA ALA A 199 4.98 13.95 -7.40
C ALA A 199 6.31 14.56 -6.95
N ILE A 200 7.29 14.62 -7.86
CA ILE A 200 8.63 15.15 -7.57
C ILE A 200 8.55 16.64 -7.20
N ALA A 201 7.83 17.43 -7.99
CA ALA A 201 7.64 18.85 -7.70
C ALA A 201 6.94 19.07 -6.35
N GLY A 202 5.92 18.26 -6.03
CA GLY A 202 5.24 18.33 -4.74
C GLY A 202 6.15 18.02 -3.56
N VAL A 203 7.01 16.99 -3.66
CA VAL A 203 7.99 16.67 -2.62
C VAL A 203 9.01 17.79 -2.45
N ILE A 204 9.48 18.42 -3.54
CA ILE A 204 10.42 19.55 -3.48
C ILE A 204 9.79 20.74 -2.76
N VAL A 205 8.55 21.10 -3.10
CA VAL A 205 7.83 22.22 -2.46
C VAL A 205 7.62 21.96 -0.97
N ILE A 206 7.16 20.76 -0.60
CA ILE A 206 7.01 20.39 0.82
C ILE A 206 8.35 20.45 1.56
N SER A 207 9.45 20.07 0.90
CA SER A 207 10.79 20.09 1.52
C SER A 207 11.29 21.51 1.82
N GLN A 208 10.68 22.54 1.25
CA GLN A 208 11.05 23.94 1.48
C GLN A 208 10.26 24.58 2.63
N ASP A 209 9.13 23.98 3.05
CA ASP A 209 8.24 24.55 4.06
C ASP A 209 8.79 24.40 5.49
N LYS A 210 9.56 25.37 5.98
CA LYS A 210 10.12 25.33 7.35
C LYS A 210 9.08 25.41 8.48
N SER A 211 7.81 25.75 8.19
CA SER A 211 6.79 26.11 9.19
C SER A 211 5.95 24.93 9.68
N ALA A 212 5.75 23.89 8.87
CA ALA A 212 5.07 22.66 9.28
C ALA A 212 5.95 21.73 10.16
N MET A 213 7.12 22.21 10.59
CA MET A 213 8.27 21.40 10.96
C MET A 213 8.85 21.84 12.31
N LYS A 214 8.69 20.98 13.33
CA LYS A 214 8.92 21.35 14.75
C LYS A 214 10.31 20.98 15.30
N GLN A 215 11.26 20.48 14.49
CA GLN A 215 12.51 19.90 15.00
C GLN A 215 13.74 20.06 14.09
N ASP A 216 14.92 20.19 14.69
CA ASP A 216 16.22 20.45 14.04
C ASP A 216 16.66 19.38 13.02
N ASN A 217 16.12 18.16 13.07
CA ASN A 217 16.46 17.04 12.18
C ASN A 217 15.43 16.84 11.06
N HIS A 218 14.84 17.93 10.57
CA HIS A 218 13.78 17.87 9.58
C HIS A 218 14.15 17.13 8.28
N THR A 219 15.31 17.47 7.70
CA THR A 219 15.79 16.87 6.44
C THR A 219 15.93 15.35 6.56
N VAL A 220 16.30 14.86 7.75
CA VAL A 220 16.38 13.43 8.05
C VAL A 220 15.01 12.78 7.94
N GLY A 221 13.95 13.42 8.47
CA GLY A 221 12.58 12.93 8.36
C GLY A 221 12.06 12.83 6.91
N ILE A 222 12.37 13.81 6.06
CA ILE A 222 12.01 13.73 4.63
C ILE A 222 12.76 12.62 3.93
N ILE A 223 14.08 12.53 4.12
CA ILE A 223 14.89 11.47 3.52
C ILE A 223 14.36 10.10 3.94
N LEU A 224 14.05 9.91 5.23
CA LEU A 224 13.46 8.68 5.75
C LEU A 224 12.09 8.36 5.12
N ALA A 225 11.23 9.36 4.91
CA ALA A 225 9.94 9.17 4.24
C ALA A 225 10.10 8.76 2.77
N ILE A 226 11.05 9.36 2.05
CA ILE A 226 11.38 8.98 0.66
C ILE A 226 11.96 7.55 0.62
N VAL A 227 12.88 7.22 1.53
CA VAL A 227 13.45 5.88 1.66
C VAL A 227 12.35 4.85 1.93
N SER A 228 11.40 5.16 2.82
CA SER A 228 10.24 4.31 3.07
C SER A 228 9.39 4.08 1.80
N ALA A 229 9.14 5.15 1.04
CA ALA A 229 8.40 5.07 -0.21
C ALA A 229 9.14 4.20 -1.25
N CYS A 230 10.47 4.29 -1.35
CA CYS A 230 11.29 3.47 -2.23
C CYS A 230 11.28 1.98 -1.83
N PHE A 231 11.41 1.66 -0.54
CA PHE A 231 11.30 0.29 -0.04
C PHE A 231 9.90 -0.29 -0.32
N SER A 232 8.86 0.51 -0.06
CA SER A 232 7.46 0.13 -0.32
C SER A 232 7.19 -0.09 -1.82
N ALA A 233 7.76 0.75 -2.68
CA ALA A 233 7.61 0.63 -4.13
C ALA A 233 8.30 -0.64 -4.64
N THR A 234 9.52 -0.89 -4.14
CA THR A 234 10.31 -2.09 -4.47
C THR A 234 9.60 -3.35 -3.98
N TYR A 235 9.04 -3.33 -2.76
CA TYR A 235 8.21 -4.42 -2.24
C TYR A 235 7.05 -4.73 -3.20
N LYS A 236 6.28 -3.72 -3.62
CA LYS A 236 5.13 -3.91 -4.52
C LYS A 236 5.53 -4.44 -5.90
N VAL A 237 6.56 -3.87 -6.54
CA VAL A 237 7.02 -4.29 -7.87
C VAL A 237 7.58 -5.70 -7.83
N LEU A 238 8.38 -6.02 -6.80
CA LEU A 238 8.95 -7.36 -6.65
C LEU A 238 7.87 -8.39 -6.29
N PHE A 239 6.86 -8.00 -5.51
CA PHE A 239 5.70 -8.84 -5.20
C PHE A 239 4.96 -9.21 -6.50
N LYS A 240 4.63 -8.21 -7.34
CA LYS A 240 4.01 -8.45 -8.65
C LYS A 240 4.90 -9.32 -9.54
N ARG A 241 6.22 -9.11 -9.54
CA ARG A 241 7.16 -9.86 -10.39
C ARG A 241 7.36 -11.33 -9.95
N ILE A 242 7.43 -11.60 -8.65
CA ILE A 242 7.74 -12.94 -8.13
C ILE A 242 6.47 -13.79 -7.98
N ILE A 243 5.37 -13.18 -7.54
CA ILE A 243 4.13 -13.89 -7.18
C ILE A 243 3.09 -13.77 -8.30
N GLY A 244 3.14 -12.71 -9.11
CA GLY A 244 2.18 -12.50 -10.21
C GLY A 244 0.80 -12.06 -9.71
N ASN A 245 -0.24 -12.42 -10.46
CA ASN A 245 -1.63 -12.14 -10.14
C ASN A 245 -2.13 -13.09 -9.03
N ALA A 246 -1.73 -12.79 -7.80
CA ALA A 246 -2.06 -13.57 -6.62
C ALA A 246 -3.55 -13.43 -6.24
N THR A 247 -4.18 -14.53 -5.84
CA THR A 247 -5.55 -14.48 -5.31
C THR A 247 -5.57 -13.88 -3.88
N LEU A 248 -6.74 -13.51 -3.38
CA LEU A 248 -6.86 -12.95 -2.03
C LEU A 248 -6.32 -13.89 -0.95
N GLY A 249 -6.62 -15.19 -1.06
CA GLY A 249 -6.17 -16.19 -0.09
C GLY A 249 -4.66 -16.37 -0.12
N GLN A 250 -4.09 -16.30 -1.31
CA GLN A 250 -2.66 -16.29 -1.55
C GLN A 250 -1.96 -15.10 -0.87
N VAL A 251 -2.45 -13.87 -1.09
CA VAL A 251 -1.92 -12.66 -0.42
C VAL A 251 -2.06 -12.76 1.11
N SER A 252 -3.20 -13.23 1.61
CA SER A 252 -3.46 -13.36 3.05
C SER A 252 -2.53 -14.37 3.73
N MET A 253 -2.27 -15.50 3.05
CA MET A 253 -1.31 -16.51 3.51
C MET A 253 0.12 -15.96 3.49
N PHE A 254 0.48 -15.22 2.44
CA PHE A 254 1.76 -14.53 2.34
C PHE A 254 2.00 -13.56 3.49
N MET A 255 1.05 -12.67 3.75
CA MET A 255 1.12 -11.69 4.84
C MET A 255 1.23 -12.36 6.21
N THR A 256 0.54 -13.48 6.41
CA THR A 256 0.64 -14.25 7.66
C THR A 256 2.02 -14.89 7.80
N GLY A 257 2.57 -15.47 6.73
CA GLY A 257 3.94 -15.99 6.72
C GLY A 257 4.98 -14.91 7.00
N LEU A 258 4.79 -13.71 6.43
CA LEU A 258 5.61 -12.53 6.72
C LEU A 258 5.50 -12.13 8.20
N GLY A 259 4.30 -12.13 8.78
CA GLY A 259 4.07 -11.89 10.21
C GLY A 259 4.75 -12.91 11.12
N VAL A 260 4.74 -14.21 10.76
CA VAL A 260 5.46 -15.25 11.53
C VAL A 260 6.96 -15.00 11.48
N MET A 261 7.50 -14.69 10.31
CA MET A 261 8.93 -14.38 10.19
C MET A 261 9.29 -13.07 10.90
N ASN A 262 8.41 -12.06 10.89
CA ASN A 262 8.57 -10.84 11.66
C ASN A 262 8.66 -11.12 13.17
N LEU A 263 7.77 -11.96 13.69
CA LEU A 263 7.77 -12.35 15.10
C LEU A 263 9.09 -13.02 15.49
N CYS A 264 9.57 -13.97 14.68
CA CYS A 264 10.77 -14.76 15.00
C CYS A 264 12.10 -14.03 14.74
N ILE A 265 12.20 -13.25 13.65
CA ILE A 265 13.46 -12.64 13.21
C ILE A 265 13.63 -11.24 13.81
N ASN A 266 12.60 -10.40 13.77
CA ASN A 266 12.72 -8.99 14.16
C ASN A 266 12.68 -8.78 15.68
N ILE A 267 12.36 -9.81 16.47
CA ILE A 267 12.53 -9.75 17.92
C ILE A 267 14.00 -9.58 18.32
N ILE A 268 14.94 -10.12 17.54
CA ILE A 268 16.39 -10.01 17.79
C ILE A 268 16.87 -8.56 17.65
N PRO A 269 16.70 -7.87 16.50
CA PRO A 269 17.08 -6.46 16.38
C PRO A 269 16.29 -5.56 17.33
N ALA A 270 15.00 -5.84 17.60
CA ALA A 270 14.24 -5.10 18.62
C ALA A 270 14.91 -5.20 20.00
N SER A 271 15.27 -6.41 20.42
CA SER A 271 15.94 -6.64 21.71
C SER A 271 17.32 -5.98 21.77
N ILE A 272 18.08 -6.00 20.67
CA ILE A 272 19.38 -5.33 20.58
C ILE A 272 19.23 -3.80 20.69
N LEU A 273 18.24 -3.21 20.03
CA LEU A 273 17.98 -1.77 20.08
C LEU A 273 17.56 -1.31 21.48
N LEU A 274 16.80 -2.13 22.20
CA LEU A 274 16.46 -1.90 23.60
C LEU A 274 17.70 -2.01 24.51
N TYR A 275 18.53 -3.05 24.33
CA TYR A 275 19.72 -3.23 25.14
C TYR A 275 20.79 -2.16 24.90
N THR A 276 20.93 -1.68 23.66
CA THR A 276 21.87 -0.60 23.29
C THR A 276 21.38 0.78 23.71
N GLY A 277 20.16 0.90 24.25
CA GLY A 277 19.57 2.17 24.66
C GLY A 277 19.24 3.12 23.50
N GLN A 278 19.27 2.63 22.26
CA GLN A 278 18.78 3.40 21.10
C GLN A 278 17.26 3.51 21.10
N GLU A 279 16.57 2.52 21.69
CA GLU A 279 15.16 2.59 22.01
C GLU A 279 14.95 2.58 23.52
N ILE A 280 14.14 3.52 24.01
CA ILE A 280 13.84 3.67 25.43
C ILE A 280 12.38 3.29 25.64
N ILE A 281 12.15 2.27 26.46
CA ILE A 281 10.82 1.85 26.90
C ILE A 281 10.83 1.76 28.42
N ASP A 282 10.34 2.80 29.09
CA ASP A 282 10.04 2.74 30.51
C ASP A 282 8.70 2.03 30.70
N THR A 283 8.75 0.84 31.28
CA THR A 283 7.58 -0.08 31.39
C THR A 283 6.41 0.56 32.14
N ASP A 284 6.68 1.52 33.03
CA ASP A 284 5.68 2.23 33.85
C ASP A 284 4.94 3.36 33.11
N TYR A 285 5.50 3.87 32.00
CA TYR A 285 4.96 5.03 31.25
C TYR A 285 4.64 4.71 29.79
N VAL A 286 4.54 3.43 29.44
CA VAL A 286 4.23 3.03 28.05
C VAL A 286 2.81 3.51 27.67
N PRO A 287 2.65 4.27 26.57
CA PRO A 287 1.35 4.72 26.09
C PRO A 287 0.60 3.58 25.38
N TRP A 288 0.16 2.59 26.16
CA TRP A 288 -0.54 1.40 25.65
C TRP A 288 -1.78 1.74 24.82
N GLY A 289 -2.53 2.78 25.21
CA GLY A 289 -3.72 3.24 24.48
C GLY A 289 -3.41 3.61 23.03
N PRO A 290 -2.53 4.61 22.77
CA PRO A 290 -2.11 4.96 21.42
C PRO A 290 -1.45 3.83 20.63
N ILE A 291 -0.63 2.99 21.26
CA ILE A 291 0.04 1.87 20.59
C ILE A 291 -0.97 0.80 20.14
N ALA A 292 -1.86 0.40 21.05
CA ALA A 292 -2.91 -0.57 20.76
C ALA A 292 -3.91 -0.02 19.74
N GLY A 293 -4.31 1.25 19.87
CA GLY A 293 -5.19 1.93 18.93
C GLY A 293 -4.60 1.99 17.53
N SER A 294 -3.32 2.37 17.39
CA SER A 294 -2.63 2.36 16.10
C SER A 294 -2.57 0.96 15.50
N SER A 295 -2.20 -0.05 16.29
CA SER A 295 -2.06 -1.42 15.82
C SER A 295 -3.40 -2.01 15.37
N LEU A 296 -4.47 -1.76 16.12
CA LEU A 296 -5.82 -2.20 15.77
C LEU A 296 -6.33 -1.50 14.51
N LEU A 297 -6.13 -0.19 14.39
CA LEU A 297 -6.53 0.56 13.19
C LEU A 297 -5.71 0.14 11.96
N ASN A 298 -4.42 -0.16 12.14
CA ASN A 298 -3.58 -0.69 11.07
C ASN A 298 -4.07 -2.09 10.64
N LEU A 299 -4.45 -2.95 11.59
CA LEU A 299 -5.06 -4.24 11.30
C LEU A 299 -6.39 -4.07 10.54
N THR A 300 -7.27 -3.18 11.01
CA THR A 300 -8.53 -2.85 10.35
C THR A 300 -8.30 -2.33 8.93
N PHE A 301 -7.31 -1.46 8.73
CA PHE A 301 -6.91 -0.98 7.40
C PHE A 301 -6.47 -2.13 6.50
N ASN A 302 -5.58 -3.01 6.98
CA ASN A 302 -5.13 -4.18 6.21
C ASN A 302 -6.29 -5.11 5.84
N PHE A 303 -7.24 -5.33 6.76
CA PHE A 303 -8.45 -6.10 6.45
C PHE A 303 -9.34 -5.40 5.43
N LEU A 304 -9.59 -4.11 5.57
CA LEU A 304 -10.39 -3.34 4.62
C LEU A 304 -9.75 -3.33 3.23
N VAL A 305 -8.43 -3.26 3.13
CA VAL A 305 -7.72 -3.38 1.85
C VAL A 305 -7.92 -4.78 1.25
N ASN A 306 -7.65 -5.83 2.03
CA ASN A 306 -7.75 -7.21 1.57
C ASN A 306 -9.19 -7.57 1.17
N PHE A 307 -10.15 -7.42 2.09
CA PHE A 307 -11.55 -7.73 1.83
C PHE A 307 -12.19 -6.74 0.85
N GLY A 308 -11.77 -5.48 0.87
CA GLY A 308 -12.29 -4.47 -0.02
C GLY A 308 -11.93 -4.72 -1.48
N ILE A 309 -10.72 -5.21 -1.75
CA ILE A 309 -10.32 -5.69 -3.10
C ILE A 309 -11.14 -6.93 -3.52
N ALA A 310 -11.53 -7.78 -2.57
CA ALA A 310 -12.27 -9.00 -2.86
C ALA A 310 -13.78 -8.78 -3.04
N LEU A 311 -14.37 -7.85 -2.29
CA LEU A 311 -15.80 -7.53 -2.31
C LEU A 311 -16.15 -6.44 -3.33
N LEU A 312 -15.21 -5.53 -3.60
CA LEU A 312 -15.37 -4.38 -4.46
C LEU A 312 -14.20 -4.26 -5.46
N HIS A 313 -14.23 -3.22 -6.28
CA HIS A 313 -13.15 -2.92 -7.20
C HIS A 313 -11.94 -2.36 -6.44
N PRO A 314 -10.68 -2.75 -6.74
CA PRO A 314 -9.46 -2.20 -6.12
C PRO A 314 -9.39 -0.67 -6.10
N LEU A 315 -9.97 -0.02 -7.12
CA LEU A 315 -10.09 1.44 -7.19
C LEU A 315 -10.82 2.05 -5.99
N VAL A 316 -11.81 1.37 -5.40
CA VAL A 316 -12.52 1.85 -4.20
C VAL A 316 -11.55 2.03 -3.04
N ILE A 317 -10.62 1.08 -2.87
CA ILE A 317 -9.60 1.12 -1.82
C ILE A 317 -8.58 2.23 -2.10
N SER A 318 -8.18 2.39 -3.36
CA SER A 318 -7.31 3.50 -3.76
C SER A 318 -7.94 4.87 -3.49
N ILE A 319 -9.26 5.03 -3.69
CA ILE A 319 -9.99 6.27 -3.37
C ILE A 319 -10.04 6.49 -1.84
N GLY A 320 -10.27 5.43 -1.06
CA GLY A 320 -10.21 5.51 0.41
C GLY A 320 -8.84 5.96 0.93
N MET A 321 -7.77 5.42 0.35
CA MET A 321 -6.41 5.88 0.63
C MET A 321 -6.25 7.34 0.20
N LEU A 322 -6.64 7.72 -1.02
CA LEU A 322 -6.54 9.11 -1.50
C LEU A 322 -7.21 10.10 -0.52
N LEU A 323 -8.39 9.77 0.01
CA LEU A 323 -9.11 10.59 0.99
C LEU A 323 -8.41 10.67 2.36
N GLY A 324 -7.61 9.66 2.72
CA GLY A 324 -6.82 9.66 3.95
C GLY A 324 -5.73 10.74 3.99
N ILE A 325 -5.23 11.22 2.84
CA ILE A 325 -4.21 12.27 2.77
C ILE A 325 -4.72 13.61 3.31
N PRO A 326 -5.81 14.21 2.77
CA PRO A 326 -6.36 15.44 3.32
C PRO A 326 -6.91 15.24 4.73
N LEU A 327 -7.43 14.05 5.06
CA LEU A 327 -7.89 13.74 6.42
C LEU A 327 -6.74 13.80 7.44
N ASN A 328 -5.54 13.34 7.07
CA ASN A 328 -4.34 13.50 7.91
C ASN A 328 -3.96 14.97 8.11
N ALA A 329 -4.09 15.82 7.08
CA ALA A 329 -3.86 17.25 7.22
C ALA A 329 -4.86 17.91 8.18
N VAL A 330 -6.15 17.59 8.06
CA VAL A 330 -7.19 18.05 8.98
C VAL A 330 -6.91 17.61 10.42
N ALA A 331 -6.49 16.35 10.62
CA ALA A 331 -6.12 15.84 11.94
C ALA A 331 -4.90 16.57 12.52
N ASP A 332 -3.88 16.88 11.71
CA ASP A 332 -2.72 17.65 12.15
C ASP A 332 -3.08 19.09 12.56
N ILE A 333 -4.02 19.73 11.85
CA ILE A 333 -4.52 21.07 12.20
C ILE A 333 -5.29 21.02 13.53
N LEU A 334 -6.24 20.08 13.66
CA LEU A 334 -7.13 20.00 14.83
C LEU A 334 -6.41 19.54 16.09
N PHE A 335 -5.58 18.50 16.02
CA PHE A 335 -4.98 17.87 17.21
C PHE A 335 -3.60 18.41 17.54
N ARG A 336 -2.86 18.95 16.58
CA ARG A 336 -1.46 19.38 16.77
C ARG A 336 -1.23 20.89 16.56
N ASN A 337 -2.28 21.64 16.21
CA ASN A 337 -2.26 23.09 15.98
C ASN A 337 -1.11 23.52 15.05
N ILE A 338 -0.87 22.74 13.98
CA ILE A 338 0.15 23.08 12.98
C ILE A 338 -0.37 24.24 12.13
N GLN A 339 0.43 25.30 11.99
CA GLN A 339 0.11 26.40 11.09
C GLN A 339 0.26 25.91 9.65
N ILE A 340 -0.81 26.02 8.87
CA ILE A 340 -0.78 25.63 7.47
C ILE A 340 -0.04 26.71 6.69
N THR A 341 1.07 26.33 6.08
CA THR A 341 1.83 27.20 5.18
C THR A 341 1.31 27.05 3.75
N ASN A 342 1.42 28.10 2.95
CA ASN A 342 1.09 28.05 1.53
C ASN A 342 1.88 26.95 0.80
N ASP A 343 3.15 26.75 1.14
CA ASP A 343 4.00 25.71 0.55
C ASP A 343 3.48 24.29 0.84
N PHE A 344 2.99 24.03 2.06
CA PHE A 344 2.37 22.75 2.40
C PHE A 344 1.10 22.49 1.58
N ILE A 345 0.24 23.49 1.40
CA ILE A 345 -0.98 23.36 0.60
C ILE A 345 -0.63 23.10 -0.86
N ILE A 346 0.28 23.89 -1.42
CA ILE A 346 0.70 23.77 -2.83
C ILE A 346 1.33 22.40 -3.06
N GLY A 347 2.32 22.02 -2.25
CA GLY A 347 3.01 20.75 -2.38
C GLY A 347 2.09 19.55 -2.13
N GLY A 348 1.25 19.61 -1.09
CA GLY A 348 0.25 18.58 -0.79
C GLY A 348 -0.77 18.38 -1.91
N SER A 349 -1.26 19.48 -2.50
CA SER A 349 -2.19 19.42 -3.64
C SER A 349 -1.54 18.84 -4.90
N LEU A 350 -0.26 19.14 -5.17
CA LEU A 350 0.49 18.57 -6.29
C LEU A 350 0.62 17.05 -6.17
N ILE A 351 0.95 16.57 -4.97
CA ILE A 351 1.08 15.13 -4.72
C ILE A 351 -0.28 14.43 -4.78
N PHE A 352 -1.32 15.03 -4.22
CA PHE A 352 -2.68 14.52 -4.31
C PHE A 352 -3.13 14.40 -5.78
N LEU A 353 -2.81 15.41 -6.60
CA LEU A 353 -3.05 15.39 -8.04
C LEU A 353 -2.28 14.27 -8.73
N SER A 354 -0.99 14.09 -8.41
CA SER A 354 -0.17 12.98 -8.93
C SER A 354 -0.80 11.62 -8.66
N PHE A 355 -1.17 11.35 -7.40
CA PHE A 355 -1.80 10.09 -7.03
C PHE A 355 -3.12 9.88 -7.77
N THR A 356 -3.93 10.93 -7.90
CA THR A 356 -5.19 10.91 -8.64
C THR A 356 -4.98 10.58 -10.12
N LEU A 357 -3.97 11.17 -10.76
CA LEU A 357 -3.62 10.91 -12.16
C LEU A 357 -3.19 9.46 -12.42
N ILE A 358 -2.54 8.81 -11.47
CA ILE A 358 -2.12 7.41 -11.62
C ILE A 358 -3.28 6.45 -11.34
N VAL A 359 -4.07 6.73 -10.30
CA VAL A 359 -5.16 5.83 -9.88
C VAL A 359 -6.33 5.85 -10.84
N LEU A 360 -6.66 7.01 -11.41
CA LEU A 360 -7.73 7.11 -12.39
C LEU A 360 -7.20 6.69 -13.77
N PRO A 361 -7.80 5.68 -14.43
CA PRO A 361 -7.40 5.28 -15.78
C PRO A 361 -7.92 6.31 -16.80
N PHE A 362 -7.26 7.47 -16.86
CA PHE A 362 -7.58 8.56 -17.79
C PHE A 362 -7.50 8.09 -19.24
N ASP A 363 -6.62 7.13 -19.55
CA ASP A 363 -6.51 6.51 -20.87
C ASP A 363 -7.84 5.89 -21.34
N LEU A 364 -8.55 5.19 -20.45
CA LEU A 364 -9.86 4.61 -20.78
C LEU A 364 -10.94 5.68 -20.95
N PHE A 365 -10.92 6.72 -20.11
CA PHE A 365 -11.88 7.81 -20.17
C PHE A 365 -11.74 8.61 -21.49
N ILE A 366 -10.51 8.87 -21.90
CA ILE A 366 -10.19 9.60 -23.13
C ILE A 366 -10.43 8.73 -24.37
N LYS A 367 -10.08 7.44 -24.36
CA LYS A 367 -10.39 6.51 -25.46
C LYS A 367 -11.91 6.38 -25.65
N LYS A 368 -12.70 6.37 -24.57
CA LYS A 368 -14.18 6.35 -24.60
C LYS A 368 -14.77 7.70 -25.10
N HIS A 369 -14.28 8.84 -24.61
CA HIS A 369 -14.75 10.16 -25.06
C HIS A 369 -14.35 10.51 -26.50
N PHE A 370 -13.14 10.16 -26.94
CA PHE A 370 -12.69 10.40 -28.31
C PHE A 370 -13.25 9.39 -29.32
N LYS A 371 -13.45 8.11 -28.97
CA LYS A 371 -14.23 7.19 -29.83
C LYS A 371 -15.67 7.68 -30.02
N CYS A 372 -16.32 8.21 -28.97
CA CYS A 372 -17.64 8.84 -29.09
C CYS A 372 -17.64 10.09 -29.99
N LYS A 373 -16.55 10.87 -30.03
CA LYS A 373 -16.46 12.06 -30.89
C LYS A 373 -16.23 11.71 -32.36
N VAL A 374 -15.49 10.64 -32.66
CA VAL A 374 -15.27 10.17 -34.04
C VAL A 374 -16.53 9.53 -34.63
N PHE A 375 -17.34 8.83 -33.84
CA PHE A 375 -18.62 8.29 -34.31
C PHE A 375 -19.71 9.36 -34.51
N ARG A 376 -19.67 10.46 -33.77
CA ARG A 376 -20.64 11.57 -33.92
C ARG A 376 -20.32 12.55 -35.04
N SER A 377 -19.15 12.45 -35.65
CA SER A 377 -18.74 13.27 -36.81
C SER A 377 -18.97 12.56 -38.16
N LYS A 378 -19.47 11.32 -38.14
CA LYS A 378 -19.78 10.51 -39.33
C LYS A 378 -21.25 10.06 -39.41
N ALA A 379 -22.13 10.61 -38.58
CA ALA A 379 -23.57 10.38 -38.61
C ALA A 379 -24.31 11.62 -39.09
#